data_AF-A0A1H3JKU9-F1
#
_entry.id   AF-A0A1H3JKU9-F1
#
_cell.length_a   1.000
_cell.length_b   1.000
_cell.length_c   1.000
_cell.angle_alpha   90.00
_cell.angle_beta   90.00
_cell.angle_gamma   90.00
#
_symmetry.space_group_name_H-M   'P 1'
#
loop_
_entity.id
_entity.type
_entity.pdbx_description
1 polymer ?
#
loop_
_entity_poly.entity_id
_entity_poly.type
_entity_poly.pdbx_seq_one_letter_code
_entity_poly.pdbx_strand_id
1 'polypeptide(L)'
;MLRTLLFLIAFAMPAMAQDAVPTGGPDDPLVIDRSATGGATTLEEIMARQNALAAGQAEPNIDTTERRTQPGMPGAPITEPLGTLGGASDPDLWRGVRYSNVGFDTQNRGPAATTLIQDGGMWWLDVRDNILRPYGGYLLLGTLALLALFFLIRGRIKIDGPKTGRTLLRFKTYERFGHWLTAGSFIALAITGILVLFGRVAIIPLLGHEAWAPMAIASKWVHNNISWAFMIGILMMLFMWTLQNIPNKDDLKWLAKGGGIFGGGHVPARKFNAGQKIIFWVVIIGGVSISASGLSLLFPFELPMFAGTFELLNGWGLPQAIGLGELPTTMSPQEEMQYAQLWHGIVAFGMTAVIFAHIYLGSIGMEGAYDAMGKGEVEEQWALEHHSIWAEEVMAERNPKQTPAE
;
A
#
# COMPACT_ATOMS: atom_id res chain seq x y z
N MET A 1 -49.68 -52.64 16.74
CA MET A 1 -49.59 -51.45 17.62
C MET A 1 -48.62 -51.64 18.78
N LEU A 2 -48.66 -52.73 19.55
CA LEU A 2 -47.75 -52.94 20.70
C LEU A 2 -46.25 -53.00 20.33
N ARG A 3 -45.89 -53.57 19.17
CA ARG A 3 -44.50 -53.62 18.68
C ARG A 3 -43.96 -52.27 18.17
N THR A 4 -44.83 -51.39 17.68
CA THR A 4 -44.46 -50.04 17.20
C THR A 4 -44.27 -49.07 18.37
N LEU A 5 -45.04 -49.25 19.45
CA LEU A 5 -44.91 -48.48 20.68
C LEU A 5 -43.62 -48.84 21.46
N LEU A 6 -43.21 -50.11 21.44
CA LEU A 6 -41.95 -50.57 22.04
C LEU A 6 -40.69 -50.05 21.31
N PHE A 7 -40.78 -49.84 19.99
CA PHE A 7 -39.65 -49.32 19.20
C PHE A 7 -39.43 -47.81 19.38
N LEU A 8 -40.49 -47.04 19.68
CA LEU A 8 -40.42 -45.59 19.91
C LEU A 8 -39.95 -45.22 21.33
N ILE A 9 -40.12 -46.12 22.31
CA ILE A 9 -39.65 -45.89 23.70
C ILE A 9 -38.13 -46.13 23.82
N ALA A 10 -37.54 -46.97 22.95
CA ALA A 10 -36.10 -47.26 22.97
C ALA A 10 -35.21 -46.07 22.49
N PHE A 11 -35.77 -45.09 21.77
CA PHE A 11 -35.03 -43.94 21.24
C PHE A 11 -35.26 -42.61 21.99
N ALA A 12 -36.05 -42.64 23.08
CA ALA A 12 -36.42 -41.46 23.86
C ALA A 12 -35.79 -41.43 25.27
N MET A 13 -34.85 -42.33 25.57
CA MET A 13 -34.03 -42.23 26.76
C MET A 13 -32.95 -41.17 26.51
N PRO A 14 -32.83 -40.10 27.32
CA PRO A 14 -31.62 -39.30 27.30
C PRO A 14 -30.46 -40.25 27.59
N ALA A 15 -29.42 -40.23 26.75
CA ALA A 15 -28.18 -40.90 27.10
C ALA A 15 -27.70 -40.26 28.40
N MET A 16 -27.92 -40.93 29.53
CA MET A 16 -27.25 -40.55 30.76
C MET A 16 -25.78 -40.79 30.49
N ALA A 17 -25.00 -39.71 30.48
CA ALA A 17 -23.56 -39.84 30.56
C ALA A 17 -23.27 -40.79 31.73
N GLN A 18 -22.54 -41.87 31.46
CA GLN A 18 -21.95 -42.64 32.55
C GLN A 18 -20.94 -41.72 33.21
N ASP A 19 -21.36 -41.03 34.26
CA ASP A 19 -20.44 -40.46 35.23
C ASP A 19 -19.71 -41.67 35.83
N ALA A 20 -18.50 -41.91 35.34
CA ALA A 20 -17.58 -42.84 35.97
C ALA A 20 -17.43 -42.36 37.41
N VAL A 21 -17.94 -43.16 38.36
CA VAL A 21 -17.80 -42.89 39.79
C VAL A 21 -16.30 -42.74 40.07
N PRO A 22 -15.84 -41.55 40.50
CA PRO A 22 -14.44 -41.35 40.78
C PRO A 22 -14.06 -42.12 42.04
N THR A 23 -13.06 -42.99 41.93
CA THR A 23 -12.48 -43.71 43.08
C THR A 23 -11.47 -42.84 43.84
N GLY A 24 -11.82 -41.59 44.14
CA GLY A 24 -10.99 -40.62 44.86
C GLY A 24 -11.82 -39.80 45.84
N GLY A 25 -11.34 -39.67 47.07
CA GLY A 25 -12.02 -38.91 48.13
C GLY A 25 -12.01 -37.39 47.90
N PRO A 26 -12.67 -36.61 48.78
CA PRO A 26 -12.96 -35.18 48.59
C PRO A 26 -11.74 -34.26 48.41
N ASP A 27 -10.54 -34.72 48.78
CA ASP A 27 -9.31 -33.92 48.81
C ASP A 27 -8.25 -34.39 47.80
N ASP A 28 -8.59 -35.30 46.87
CA ASP A 28 -7.66 -35.81 45.86
C ASP A 28 -8.16 -35.45 44.46
N PRO A 29 -7.60 -34.42 43.78
CA PRO A 29 -8.00 -34.11 42.42
C PRO A 29 -7.69 -35.33 41.56
N LEU A 30 -8.72 -35.85 40.87
CA LEU A 30 -8.62 -37.00 39.98
C LEU A 30 -7.36 -36.91 39.10
N VAL A 31 -6.31 -37.62 39.49
CA VAL A 31 -5.14 -37.82 38.65
C VAL A 31 -5.55 -38.84 37.60
N ILE A 32 -6.17 -38.34 36.54
CA ILE A 32 -6.47 -39.15 35.36
C ILE A 32 -5.11 -39.51 34.75
N ASP A 33 -4.73 -40.79 34.83
CA ASP A 33 -3.55 -41.29 34.14
C ASP A 33 -3.75 -41.14 32.63
N ARG A 34 -3.10 -40.12 32.07
CA ARG A 34 -3.18 -39.73 30.67
C ARG A 34 -1.93 -40.11 29.88
N SER A 35 -1.05 -40.93 30.46
CA SER A 35 0.18 -41.43 29.81
C SER A 35 -0.11 -42.09 28.45
N ALA A 36 -1.27 -42.75 28.30
CA ALA A 36 -1.72 -43.36 27.04
C ALA A 36 -2.12 -42.35 25.94
N THR A 37 -2.45 -41.11 26.30
CA THR A 37 -2.94 -40.07 25.36
C THR A 37 -1.91 -38.97 25.05
N GLY A 38 -0.72 -39.04 25.65
CA GLY A 38 0.38 -38.12 25.31
C GLY A 38 0.17 -36.67 25.73
N GLY A 39 -0.41 -36.43 26.92
CA GLY A 39 -0.60 -35.07 27.42
C GLY A 39 -1.66 -34.26 26.67
N ALA A 40 -2.75 -34.90 26.21
CA ALA A 40 -3.86 -34.24 25.54
C ALA A 40 -4.36 -32.99 26.29
N THR A 41 -4.75 -31.95 25.52
CA THR A 41 -5.20 -30.64 26.03
C THR A 41 -6.31 -30.81 27.08
N THR A 42 -6.20 -30.12 28.21
CA THR A 42 -7.21 -30.21 29.27
C THR A 42 -8.43 -29.35 28.93
N LEU A 43 -9.58 -29.67 29.53
CA LEU A 43 -10.78 -28.86 29.37
C LEU A 43 -10.57 -27.41 29.82
N GLU A 44 -9.80 -27.21 30.90
CA GLU A 44 -9.44 -25.90 31.43
C GLU A 44 -8.62 -25.09 30.43
N GLU A 45 -7.64 -25.71 29.78
CA GLU A 45 -6.84 -25.09 28.71
C GLU A 45 -7.70 -24.72 27.49
N ILE A 46 -8.62 -25.61 27.09
CA ILE A 46 -9.57 -25.35 25.98
C ILE A 46 -10.47 -24.17 26.33
N MET A 47 -11.02 -24.13 27.55
CA MET A 47 -11.88 -23.05 28.04
C MET A 47 -11.12 -21.73 28.13
N ALA A 48 -9.87 -21.74 28.63
CA ALA A 48 -9.02 -20.56 28.69
C ALA A 48 -8.76 -19.98 27.29
N ARG A 49 -8.48 -20.84 26.31
CA ARG A 49 -8.32 -20.44 24.91
C ARG A 49 -9.61 -19.88 24.32
N GLN A 50 -10.74 -20.54 24.51
CA GLN A 50 -12.04 -20.08 24.00
C GLN A 50 -12.44 -18.73 24.60
N ASN A 51 -12.19 -18.53 25.89
CA ASN A 51 -12.45 -17.26 26.58
C ASN A 51 -11.53 -16.14 26.08
N ALA A 52 -10.24 -16.43 25.86
CA ALA A 52 -9.29 -15.46 25.30
C ALA A 52 -9.68 -15.05 23.86
N LEU A 53 -10.07 -16.02 23.02
CA LEU A 53 -10.56 -15.77 21.66
C LEU A 53 -11.86 -14.95 21.66
N ALA A 54 -12.81 -15.27 22.53
CA ALA A 54 -14.05 -14.50 22.70
C ALA A 54 -13.78 -13.05 23.16
N ALA A 55 -12.70 -12.84 23.92
CA ALA A 55 -12.27 -11.53 24.38
C ALA A 55 -11.34 -10.78 23.40
N GLY A 56 -11.01 -11.37 22.24
CA GLY A 56 -10.08 -10.78 21.26
C GLY A 56 -8.63 -10.68 21.77
N GLN A 57 -8.26 -11.48 22.76
CA GLN A 57 -6.93 -11.50 23.36
C GLN A 57 -6.04 -12.56 22.70
N ALA A 58 -4.72 -12.37 22.78
CA ALA A 58 -3.76 -13.39 22.38
C ALA A 58 -3.95 -14.68 23.20
N GLU A 59 -3.58 -15.82 22.62
CA GLU A 59 -3.58 -17.12 23.30
C GLU A 59 -2.88 -17.01 24.68
N PRO A 60 -3.50 -17.48 25.77
CA PRO A 60 -2.87 -17.45 27.08
C PRO A 60 -1.60 -18.31 27.07
N ASN A 61 -0.57 -17.86 27.77
CA ASN A 61 0.66 -18.63 27.95
C ASN A 61 0.37 -19.82 28.87
N ILE A 62 0.04 -20.96 28.26
CA ILE A 62 -0.24 -22.22 28.95
C ILE A 62 1.09 -22.97 29.12
N ASP A 63 1.39 -23.42 30.33
CA ASP A 63 2.54 -24.28 30.62
C ASP A 63 2.41 -25.61 29.86
N THR A 64 3.31 -25.86 28.90
CA THR A 64 3.31 -27.06 28.06
C THR A 64 4.45 -28.04 28.44
N THR A 65 5.03 -27.90 29.63
CA THR A 65 6.24 -28.64 30.05
C THR A 65 6.00 -30.17 30.08
N GLU A 66 4.82 -30.62 30.53
CA GLU A 66 4.46 -32.06 30.49
C GLU A 66 4.30 -32.59 29.05
N ARG A 67 3.68 -31.82 28.14
CA ARG A 67 3.53 -32.21 26.73
C ARG A 67 4.86 -32.32 25.99
N ARG A 68 5.81 -31.43 26.29
CA ARG A 68 7.18 -31.51 25.72
C ARG A 68 7.94 -32.76 26.15
N THR A 69 7.61 -33.31 27.31
CA THR A 69 8.32 -34.45 27.91
C THR A 69 7.62 -35.79 27.66
N GLN A 70 6.37 -35.77 27.20
CA GLN A 70 5.59 -36.95 26.80
C GLN A 70 4.90 -36.73 25.44
N PRO A 71 5.65 -36.67 24.32
CA PRO A 71 5.06 -36.70 22.99
C PRO A 71 4.29 -38.01 22.87
N GLY A 72 2.98 -37.95 22.63
CA GLY A 72 2.12 -39.13 22.67
C GLY A 72 2.60 -40.31 21.85
N MET A 73 2.17 -41.51 22.25
CA MET A 73 2.37 -42.73 21.49
C MET A 73 1.94 -42.55 20.03
N PRO A 74 2.62 -43.20 19.06
CA PRO A 74 2.12 -43.26 17.69
C PRO A 74 0.67 -43.76 17.71
N GLY A 75 -0.17 -43.14 16.89
CA GLY A 75 -1.61 -43.37 16.91
C GLY A 75 -2.01 -44.82 16.87
N ALA A 76 -3.24 -45.07 17.30
CA ALA A 76 -3.87 -46.37 17.15
C ALA A 76 -3.65 -46.88 15.71
N PRO A 77 -3.21 -48.14 15.53
CA PRO A 77 -3.02 -48.73 14.20
C PRO A 77 -4.26 -48.53 13.34
N ILE A 78 -4.13 -48.37 12.02
CA ILE A 78 -5.27 -48.14 11.11
C ILE A 78 -6.38 -49.20 11.22
N THR A 79 -6.07 -50.34 11.84
CA THR A 79 -6.95 -51.47 12.11
C THR A 79 -7.84 -51.28 13.35
N GLU A 80 -7.58 -50.29 14.19
CA GLU A 80 -8.38 -49.97 15.37
C GLU A 80 -9.53 -48.99 15.01
N PRO A 81 -10.65 -48.98 15.77
CA PRO A 81 -11.88 -48.22 15.45
C PRO A 81 -11.72 -46.70 15.26
N LEU A 82 -10.56 -46.12 15.60
CA LEU A 82 -10.21 -44.71 15.40
C LEU A 82 -8.83 -44.51 14.73
N GLY A 83 -8.17 -45.59 14.28
CA GLY A 83 -6.84 -45.53 13.68
C GLY A 83 -6.78 -44.81 12.33
N THR A 84 -7.91 -44.67 11.63
CA THR A 84 -8.03 -43.89 10.40
C THR A 84 -7.99 -42.37 10.63
N LEU A 85 -8.12 -41.91 11.88
CA LEU A 85 -8.00 -40.48 12.24
C LEU A 85 -6.55 -40.04 12.43
N GLY A 86 -5.59 -40.96 12.37
CA GLY A 86 -4.17 -40.68 12.55
C GLY A 86 -3.78 -40.47 14.02
N GLY A 87 -2.54 -40.80 14.34
CA GLY A 87 -1.98 -40.62 15.67
C GLY A 87 -1.54 -39.21 15.94
N ALA A 88 -2.21 -38.56 16.88
CA ALA A 88 -1.86 -37.26 17.42
C ALA A 88 -1.62 -36.18 16.35
N SER A 89 -2.68 -35.42 16.03
CA SER A 89 -2.44 -34.03 15.67
C SER A 89 -1.90 -33.35 16.92
N ASP A 90 -0.57 -33.30 17.08
CA ASP A 90 0.09 -32.67 18.21
C ASP A 90 0.16 -31.15 17.95
N PRO A 91 -0.69 -30.32 18.59
CA PRO A 91 -0.70 -28.89 18.36
C PRO A 91 0.61 -28.23 18.81
N ASP A 92 1.37 -28.87 19.70
CA ASP A 92 2.65 -28.37 20.19
C ASP A 92 3.78 -28.69 19.19
N LEU A 93 3.72 -29.84 18.50
CA LEU A 93 4.56 -30.11 17.32
C LEU A 93 4.34 -29.03 16.26
N TRP A 94 3.10 -28.77 15.87
CA TRP A 94 2.77 -27.75 14.87
C TRP A 94 3.09 -26.32 15.34
N ARG A 95 2.99 -26.04 16.64
CA ARG A 95 3.44 -24.77 17.23
C ARG A 95 4.97 -24.65 17.20
N GLY A 96 5.68 -25.74 17.47
CA GLY A 96 7.13 -25.83 17.34
C GLY A 96 7.61 -25.64 15.89
N VAL A 97 6.88 -26.23 14.93
CA VAL A 97 7.06 -26.00 13.48
C VAL A 97 6.81 -24.53 13.12
N ARG A 98 5.76 -23.90 13.65
CA ARG A 98 5.44 -22.48 13.42
C ARG A 98 6.53 -21.55 13.91
N TYR A 99 7.03 -21.76 15.14
CA TYR A 99 8.03 -20.88 15.74
C TYR A 99 9.47 -21.33 15.47
N SER A 100 9.69 -22.26 14.54
CA SER A 100 11.01 -22.81 14.22
C SER A 100 11.80 -23.30 15.44
N ASN A 101 11.09 -23.81 16.45
CA ASN A 101 11.63 -24.23 17.75
C ASN A 101 11.87 -25.76 17.82
N VAL A 102 11.79 -26.44 16.68
CA VAL A 102 12.05 -27.89 16.54
C VAL A 102 13.17 -28.04 15.53
N GLY A 103 14.15 -28.90 15.83
CA GLY A 103 15.24 -29.19 14.91
C GLY A 103 14.71 -29.91 13.66
N PHE A 104 14.73 -29.22 12.51
CA PHE A 104 14.37 -29.81 11.22
C PHE A 104 15.63 -30.07 10.40
N ASP A 105 15.76 -31.31 9.92
CA ASP A 105 16.72 -31.64 8.88
C ASP A 105 16.03 -31.60 7.52
N THR A 106 16.47 -30.71 6.65
CA THR A 106 15.97 -30.60 5.28
C THR A 106 17.02 -31.07 4.28
N GLN A 107 16.58 -31.80 3.25
CA GLN A 107 17.45 -32.22 2.15
C GLN A 107 17.96 -31.01 1.35
N ASN A 108 17.13 -29.96 1.25
CA ASN A 108 17.54 -28.67 0.71
C ASN A 108 18.37 -27.92 1.77
N ARG A 109 19.53 -27.38 1.36
CA ARG A 109 20.39 -26.53 2.21
C ARG A 109 20.38 -25.05 1.78
N GLY A 110 19.48 -24.67 0.89
CA GLY A 110 19.27 -23.29 0.49
C GLY A 110 18.70 -22.42 1.62
N PRO A 111 18.73 -21.08 1.47
CA PRO A 111 18.12 -20.17 2.43
C PRO A 111 16.65 -20.50 2.71
N ALA A 112 16.23 -20.35 3.97
CA ALA A 112 14.87 -20.67 4.46
C ALA A 112 14.41 -22.13 4.29
N ALA A 113 15.30 -23.08 3.96
CA ALA A 113 14.92 -24.48 3.78
C ALA A 113 14.33 -25.13 5.05
N THR A 114 14.71 -24.65 6.24
CA THR A 114 14.19 -25.12 7.53
C THR A 114 12.96 -24.35 8.02
N THR A 115 12.50 -23.32 7.28
CA THR A 115 11.30 -22.54 7.61
C THR A 115 10.08 -23.22 7.00
N LEU A 116 9.44 -24.10 7.77
CA LEU A 116 8.27 -24.87 7.29
C LEU A 116 6.97 -24.07 7.31
N ILE A 117 6.81 -23.15 8.25
CA ILE A 117 5.69 -22.20 8.33
C ILE A 117 6.30 -20.80 8.45
N GLN A 118 5.95 -19.91 7.53
CA GLN A 118 6.44 -18.53 7.50
C GLN A 118 5.32 -17.59 7.96
N ASP A 119 5.49 -16.96 9.14
CA ASP A 119 4.56 -15.99 9.72
C ASP A 119 5.05 -14.53 9.65
N GLY A 120 6.32 -14.31 9.28
CA GLY A 120 6.97 -13.00 9.22
C GLY A 120 6.34 -11.98 8.26
N GLY A 121 5.36 -12.39 7.43
CA GLY A 121 4.60 -11.50 6.54
C GLY A 121 3.19 -11.15 7.01
N MET A 122 2.74 -11.65 8.16
CA MET A 122 1.38 -11.42 8.64
C MET A 122 1.12 -9.95 9.02
N TRP A 123 2.10 -9.27 9.63
CA TRP A 123 2.02 -7.84 9.91
C TRP A 123 1.84 -7.03 8.63
N TRP A 124 2.57 -7.39 7.56
CA TRP A 124 2.50 -6.73 6.28
C TRP A 124 1.13 -6.92 5.65
N LEU A 125 0.62 -8.16 5.69
CA LEU A 125 -0.71 -8.47 5.18
C LEU A 125 -1.78 -7.67 5.91
N ASP A 126 -1.71 -7.62 7.25
CA ASP A 126 -2.65 -6.88 8.09
C ASP A 126 -2.62 -5.37 7.79
N VAL A 127 -1.43 -4.77 7.77
CA VAL A 127 -1.25 -3.35 7.41
C VAL A 127 -1.76 -3.08 5.99
N ARG A 128 -1.42 -3.93 5.03
CA ARG A 128 -1.84 -3.76 3.64
C ARG A 128 -3.37 -3.82 3.51
N ASP A 129 -3.99 -4.75 4.22
CA ASP A 129 -5.40 -5.05 4.07
C ASP A 129 -6.33 -4.12 4.87
N ASN A 130 -5.90 -3.73 6.07
CA ASN A 130 -6.68 -2.93 7.02
C ASN A 130 -6.30 -1.44 7.05
N ILE A 131 -5.11 -1.09 6.56
CA ILE A 131 -4.64 0.30 6.52
C ILE A 131 -4.44 0.76 5.08
N LEU A 132 -3.47 0.20 4.36
CA LEU A 132 -3.04 0.75 3.07
C LEU A 132 -4.18 0.78 2.05
N ARG A 133 -4.85 -0.36 1.84
CA ARG A 133 -5.91 -0.51 0.85
C ARG A 133 -7.15 0.36 1.16
N PRO A 134 -7.78 0.29 2.35
CA PRO A 134 -8.97 1.09 2.62
C PRO A 134 -8.68 2.59 2.67
N TYR A 135 -7.65 3.03 3.41
CA TYR A 135 -7.34 4.46 3.51
C TYR A 135 -6.81 5.03 2.20
N GLY A 136 -6.03 4.25 1.44
CA GLY A 136 -5.64 4.62 0.08
C GLY A 136 -6.84 4.79 -0.85
N GLY A 137 -7.80 3.86 -0.79
CA GLY A 137 -9.07 3.98 -1.52
C GLY A 137 -9.88 5.22 -1.14
N TYR A 138 -10.03 5.47 0.16
CA TYR A 138 -10.72 6.67 0.68
C TYR A 138 -10.00 7.96 0.29
N LEU A 139 -8.67 7.98 0.28
CA LEU A 139 -7.89 9.13 -0.17
C LEU A 139 -8.21 9.47 -1.63
N LEU A 140 -8.22 8.48 -2.53
CA LEU A 140 -8.48 8.71 -3.95
C LEU A 140 -9.93 9.16 -4.19
N LEU A 141 -10.90 8.44 -3.62
CA LEU A 141 -12.32 8.78 -3.75
C LEU A 141 -12.63 10.13 -3.11
N GLY A 142 -12.09 10.39 -1.93
CA GLY A 142 -12.22 11.64 -1.21
C GLY A 142 -11.62 12.81 -2.00
N THR A 143 -10.44 12.62 -2.60
CA THR A 143 -9.83 13.66 -3.46
C THR A 143 -10.71 13.98 -4.66
N LEU A 144 -11.22 12.97 -5.36
CA LEU A 144 -12.13 13.18 -6.49
C LEU A 144 -13.43 13.88 -6.05
N ALA A 145 -14.01 13.47 -4.93
CA ALA A 145 -15.21 14.10 -4.37
C ALA A 145 -14.96 15.56 -3.97
N LEU A 146 -13.81 15.86 -3.36
CA LEU A 146 -13.41 17.22 -3.00
C LEU A 146 -13.20 18.10 -4.23
N LEU A 147 -12.55 17.58 -5.28
CA LEU A 147 -12.37 18.31 -6.54
C LEU A 147 -13.70 18.54 -7.24
N ALA A 148 -14.59 17.55 -7.25
CA ALA A 148 -15.94 17.69 -7.81
C ALA A 148 -16.76 18.73 -7.04
N LEU A 149 -16.73 18.69 -5.70
CA LEU A 149 -17.41 19.67 -4.85
C LEU A 149 -16.84 21.08 -5.06
N PHE A 150 -15.51 21.20 -5.10
CA PHE A 150 -14.84 22.47 -5.39
C PHE A 150 -15.26 23.02 -6.75
N PHE A 151 -15.33 22.18 -7.79
CA PHE A 151 -15.81 22.57 -9.10
C PHE A 151 -17.28 23.01 -9.10
N LEU A 152 -18.16 22.33 -8.37
CA LEU A 152 -19.57 22.70 -8.26
C LEU A 152 -19.76 24.04 -7.54
N ILE A 153 -18.95 24.33 -6.52
CA ILE A 153 -19.03 25.58 -5.75
C ILE A 153 -18.40 26.75 -6.52
N ARG A 154 -17.21 26.54 -7.07
CA ARG A 154 -16.39 27.63 -7.63
C ARG A 154 -16.52 27.78 -9.14
N GLY A 155 -16.82 26.71 -9.86
CA GLY A 155 -16.80 26.65 -11.32
C GLY A 155 -15.38 26.70 -11.90
N ARG A 156 -15.29 27.04 -13.18
CA ARG A 156 -14.01 27.23 -13.90
C ARG A 156 -13.41 28.58 -13.55
N ILE A 157 -12.10 28.61 -13.32
CA ILE A 157 -11.31 29.85 -13.28
C ILE A 157 -11.22 30.35 -14.72
N LYS A 158 -11.90 31.46 -15.00
CA LYS A 158 -11.92 32.10 -16.33
C LYS A 158 -10.79 33.12 -16.44
N ILE A 159 -10.50 33.50 -17.68
CA ILE A 159 -9.66 34.67 -17.97
C ILE A 159 -10.53 35.92 -17.71
N ASP A 160 -10.02 36.85 -16.90
CA ASP A 160 -10.79 38.03 -16.47
C ASP A 160 -10.84 39.11 -17.58
N GLY A 161 -9.78 39.23 -18.39
CA GLY A 161 -9.69 40.17 -19.50
C GLY A 161 -10.19 39.65 -20.86
N PRO A 162 -10.36 40.54 -21.86
CA PRO A 162 -10.69 40.12 -23.22
C PRO A 162 -9.52 39.36 -23.84
N LYS A 163 -9.82 38.24 -24.51
CA LYS A 163 -8.82 37.49 -25.28
C LYS A 163 -8.26 38.36 -26.41
N THR A 164 -6.94 38.48 -26.44
CA THR A 164 -6.20 39.28 -27.44
C THR A 164 -6.17 38.63 -28.82
N GLY A 165 -6.42 37.32 -28.89
CA GLY A 165 -6.25 36.51 -30.10
C GLY A 165 -4.79 36.18 -30.43
N ARG A 166 -3.83 36.66 -29.63
CA ARG A 166 -2.40 36.37 -29.76
C ARG A 166 -2.00 35.26 -28.80
N THR A 167 -1.00 34.48 -29.21
CA THR A 167 -0.46 33.38 -28.42
C THR A 167 1.04 33.53 -28.15
N LEU A 168 1.46 33.05 -26.99
CA LEU A 168 2.84 32.97 -26.55
C LEU A 168 3.26 31.50 -26.43
N LEU A 169 4.40 31.15 -27.01
CA LEU A 169 4.98 29.80 -26.88
C LEU A 169 5.47 29.61 -25.45
N ARG A 170 4.83 28.71 -24.71
CA ARG A 170 5.15 28.40 -23.31
C ARG A 170 6.02 27.16 -23.17
N PHE A 171 5.69 26.09 -23.90
CA PHE A 171 6.39 24.81 -23.85
C PHE A 171 6.74 24.31 -25.26
N LYS A 172 8.02 24.01 -25.46
CA LYS A 172 8.53 23.45 -26.72
C LYS A 172 8.05 22.01 -26.90
N THR A 173 8.14 21.49 -28.12
CA THR A 173 7.67 20.13 -28.47
C THR A 173 8.35 19.04 -27.63
N TYR A 174 9.65 19.13 -27.36
CA TYR A 174 10.35 18.15 -26.55
C TYR A 174 9.95 18.21 -25.06
N GLU A 175 9.64 19.40 -24.53
CA GLU A 175 9.10 19.56 -23.18
C GLU A 175 7.72 18.90 -23.07
N ARG A 176 6.85 19.12 -24.07
CA ARG A 176 5.54 18.48 -24.15
C ARG A 176 5.64 16.96 -24.29
N PHE A 177 6.57 16.47 -25.10
CA PHE A 177 6.80 15.03 -25.24
C PHE A 177 7.21 14.40 -23.89
N GLY A 178 8.16 15.00 -23.16
CA GLY A 178 8.55 14.50 -21.84
C GLY A 178 7.40 14.53 -20.83
N HIS A 179 6.57 15.58 -20.87
CA HIS A 179 5.33 15.66 -20.07
C HIS A 179 4.37 14.51 -20.39
N TRP A 180 4.02 14.32 -21.67
CA TRP A 180 3.03 13.30 -22.06
C TRP A 180 3.56 11.87 -21.94
N LEU A 181 4.88 11.67 -22.11
CA LEU A 181 5.54 10.41 -21.79
C LEU A 181 5.35 10.06 -20.31
N THR A 182 5.59 11.03 -19.42
CA THR A 182 5.45 10.85 -17.96
C THR A 182 3.99 10.70 -17.54
N ALA A 183 3.11 11.58 -18.03
CA ALA A 183 1.70 11.58 -17.66
C ALA A 183 0.96 10.34 -18.18
N GLY A 184 1.17 9.97 -19.44
CA GLY A 184 0.55 8.79 -20.05
C GLY A 184 1.02 7.49 -19.40
N SER A 185 2.31 7.37 -19.14
CA SER A 185 2.85 6.21 -18.42
C SER A 185 2.35 6.15 -16.98
N PHE A 186 2.36 7.27 -16.24
CA PHE A 186 1.84 7.32 -14.87
C PHE A 186 0.38 6.91 -14.77
N ILE A 187 -0.48 7.37 -15.68
CA ILE A 187 -1.91 6.98 -15.69
C ILE A 187 -2.06 5.47 -15.89
N ALA A 188 -1.33 4.90 -16.85
CA ALA A 188 -1.36 3.45 -17.07
C ALA A 188 -0.85 2.67 -15.84
N LEU A 189 0.23 3.13 -15.20
CA LEU A 189 0.78 2.54 -13.98
C LEU A 189 -0.19 2.65 -12.79
N ALA A 190 -0.83 3.80 -12.60
CA ALA A 190 -1.79 4.03 -11.52
C ALA A 190 -3.01 3.12 -11.68
N ILE A 191 -3.57 3.02 -12.89
CA ILE A 191 -4.70 2.13 -13.19
C ILE A 191 -4.32 0.67 -12.92
N THR A 192 -3.21 0.20 -13.48
CA THR A 192 -2.78 -1.19 -13.30
C THR A 192 -2.41 -1.52 -11.85
N GLY A 193 -1.80 -0.58 -11.12
CA GLY A 193 -1.51 -0.74 -9.69
C GLY A 193 -2.77 -0.86 -8.84
N ILE A 194 -3.76 0.00 -9.07
CA ILE A 194 -5.08 -0.07 -8.41
C ILE A 194 -5.77 -1.40 -8.74
N LEU A 195 -5.78 -1.82 -10.01
CA LEU A 195 -6.38 -3.09 -10.42
C LEU A 195 -5.73 -4.28 -9.69
N VAL A 196 -4.39 -4.32 -9.62
CA VAL A 196 -3.69 -5.40 -8.91
C VAL A 196 -3.97 -5.39 -7.41
N LEU A 197 -4.05 -4.22 -6.78
CA LEU A 197 -4.29 -4.10 -5.33
C LEU A 197 -5.74 -4.47 -4.94
N PHE A 198 -6.73 -4.02 -5.71
CA PHE A 198 -8.15 -4.22 -5.40
C PHE A 198 -8.77 -5.43 -6.12
N GLY A 199 -8.06 -6.07 -7.04
CA GLY A 199 -8.57 -7.16 -7.87
C GLY A 199 -9.23 -8.29 -7.08
N ARG A 200 -8.60 -8.73 -5.99
CA ARG A 200 -9.14 -9.82 -5.15
C ARG A 200 -10.41 -9.44 -4.38
N VAL A 201 -10.53 -8.21 -3.94
CA VAL A 201 -11.63 -7.76 -3.06
C VAL A 201 -12.79 -7.12 -3.81
N ALA A 202 -12.54 -6.57 -5.00
CA ALA A 202 -13.55 -5.87 -5.79
C ALA A 202 -13.88 -6.60 -7.09
N ILE A 203 -12.87 -7.07 -7.83
CA ILE A 203 -13.08 -7.60 -9.18
C ILE A 203 -13.49 -9.08 -9.16
N ILE A 204 -12.82 -9.91 -8.36
CA ILE A 204 -13.17 -11.35 -8.25
C ILE A 204 -14.62 -11.54 -7.79
N PRO A 205 -15.11 -10.87 -6.71
CA PRO A 205 -16.49 -11.03 -6.29
C PRO A 205 -17.51 -10.51 -7.31
N LEU A 206 -17.14 -9.52 -8.13
CA LEU A 206 -18.03 -8.89 -9.10
C LEU A 206 -18.10 -9.66 -10.43
N LEU A 207 -16.97 -10.14 -10.93
CA LEU A 207 -16.84 -10.67 -12.30
C LEU A 207 -16.31 -12.12 -12.35
N GLY A 208 -15.90 -12.70 -11.22
CA GLY A 208 -15.35 -14.05 -11.14
C GLY A 208 -13.86 -14.15 -11.50
N HIS A 209 -13.30 -15.33 -11.23
CA HIS A 209 -11.87 -15.61 -11.47
C HIS A 209 -11.49 -15.60 -12.96
N GLU A 210 -12.39 -16.06 -13.83
CA GLU A 210 -12.16 -16.13 -15.29
C GLU A 210 -11.96 -14.75 -15.92
N ALA A 211 -12.71 -13.74 -15.46
CA ALA A 211 -12.52 -12.37 -15.91
C ALA A 211 -11.27 -11.71 -15.29
N TRP A 212 -10.97 -12.04 -14.03
CA TRP A 212 -9.85 -11.45 -13.31
C TRP A 212 -8.49 -11.95 -13.81
N ALA A 213 -8.34 -13.25 -14.11
CA ALA A 213 -7.07 -13.84 -14.51
C ALA A 213 -6.38 -13.11 -15.70
N PRO A 214 -7.02 -12.91 -16.86
CA PRO A 214 -6.39 -12.20 -17.98
C PRO A 214 -6.14 -10.72 -17.64
N MET A 215 -7.02 -10.08 -16.87
CA MET A 215 -6.85 -8.70 -16.44
C MET A 215 -5.63 -8.52 -15.54
N ALA A 216 -5.39 -9.45 -14.61
CA ALA A 216 -4.23 -9.44 -13.73
C ALA A 216 -2.92 -9.63 -14.51
N ILE A 217 -2.90 -10.55 -15.48
CA ILE A 217 -1.76 -10.80 -16.36
C ILE A 217 -1.45 -9.52 -17.16
N ALA A 218 -2.46 -8.96 -17.83
CA ALA A 218 -2.31 -7.74 -18.60
C ALA A 218 -1.83 -6.57 -17.72
N SER A 219 -2.41 -6.41 -16.53
CA SER A 219 -2.03 -5.35 -15.59
C SER A 219 -0.57 -5.47 -15.19
N LYS A 220 -0.10 -6.65 -14.80
CA LYS A 220 1.32 -6.86 -14.47
C LYS A 220 2.25 -6.60 -15.64
N TRP A 221 1.91 -7.09 -16.83
CA TRP A 221 2.74 -6.91 -18.01
C TRP A 221 2.85 -5.44 -18.39
N VAL A 222 1.72 -4.72 -18.42
CA VAL A 222 1.68 -3.28 -18.67
C VAL A 222 2.44 -2.52 -17.59
N HIS A 223 2.22 -2.82 -16.32
CA HIS A 223 2.86 -2.12 -15.20
C HIS A 223 4.38 -2.23 -15.24
N ASN A 224 4.89 -3.44 -15.47
CA ASN A 224 6.34 -3.70 -15.46
C ASN A 224 7.07 -3.15 -16.68
N ASN A 225 6.40 -3.04 -17.84
CA ASN A 225 7.03 -2.55 -19.06
C ASN A 225 6.89 -1.03 -19.25
N ILE A 226 5.75 -0.45 -18.87
CA ILE A 226 5.52 1.00 -18.98
C ILE A 226 6.31 1.79 -17.92
N SER A 227 6.69 1.15 -16.80
CA SER A 227 7.50 1.78 -15.75
C SER A 227 8.83 2.35 -16.28
N TRP A 228 9.44 1.70 -17.28
CA TRP A 228 10.66 2.20 -17.94
C TRP A 228 10.43 3.52 -18.65
N ALA A 229 9.30 3.66 -19.36
CA ALA A 229 8.93 4.91 -20.01
C ALA A 229 8.68 6.03 -18.98
N PHE A 230 8.05 5.70 -17.85
CA PHE A 230 7.86 6.62 -16.74
C PHE A 230 9.20 7.11 -16.16
N MET A 231 10.13 6.20 -15.88
CA MET A 231 11.47 6.53 -15.36
C MET A 231 12.25 7.45 -16.32
N ILE A 232 12.22 7.15 -17.63
CA ILE A 232 12.81 8.02 -18.66
C ILE A 232 12.14 9.40 -18.65
N GLY A 233 10.80 9.45 -18.55
CA GLY A 233 10.05 10.69 -18.45
C GLY A 233 10.46 11.55 -17.26
N ILE A 234 10.60 10.96 -16.07
CA ILE A 234 11.10 11.64 -14.87
C ILE A 234 12.49 12.23 -15.09
N LEU A 235 13.42 11.46 -15.68
CA LEU A 235 14.75 11.96 -16.01
C LEU A 235 14.71 13.14 -17.00
N MET A 236 13.90 13.04 -18.05
CA MET A 236 13.73 14.14 -19.01
C MET A 236 13.23 15.40 -18.30
N MET A 237 12.18 15.31 -17.48
CA MET A 237 11.65 16.48 -16.76
C MET A 237 12.66 17.07 -15.78
N LEU A 238 13.44 16.23 -15.09
CA LEU A 238 14.51 16.67 -14.22
C LEU A 238 15.50 17.58 -14.97
N PHE A 239 16.00 17.15 -16.13
CA PHE A 239 16.96 17.96 -16.89
C PHE A 239 16.34 19.19 -17.54
N MET A 240 15.09 19.12 -18.01
CA MET A 240 14.45 20.23 -18.72
C MET A 240 14.00 21.35 -17.78
N TRP A 241 13.51 21.01 -16.58
CA TRP A 241 12.70 21.94 -15.78
C TRP A 241 13.26 22.27 -14.40
N THR A 242 14.27 21.56 -13.89
CA THR A 242 14.78 21.78 -12.53
C THR A 242 15.19 23.23 -12.29
N LEU A 243 15.98 23.83 -13.19
CA LEU A 243 16.48 25.21 -13.01
C LEU A 243 15.34 26.24 -12.94
N GLN A 244 14.23 25.99 -13.64
CA GLN A 244 13.06 26.88 -13.65
C GLN A 244 12.13 26.65 -12.45
N ASN A 245 12.32 25.55 -11.71
CA ASN A 245 11.50 25.13 -10.58
C ASN A 245 12.21 25.26 -9.21
N ILE A 246 13.38 25.88 -9.16
CA ILE A 246 14.04 26.21 -7.89
C ILE A 246 13.16 27.26 -7.15
N PRO A 247 12.77 27.00 -5.88
CA PRO A 247 12.04 27.96 -5.07
C PRO A 247 12.80 29.27 -4.92
N ASN A 248 12.08 30.39 -5.01
CA ASN A 248 12.63 31.74 -4.91
C ASN A 248 11.73 32.65 -4.05
N LYS A 249 12.18 33.89 -3.83
CA LYS A 249 11.47 34.86 -2.96
C LYS A 249 10.07 35.24 -3.47
N ASP A 250 9.82 35.15 -4.77
CA ASP A 250 8.52 35.46 -5.35
C ASP A 250 7.49 34.36 -5.04
N ASP A 251 7.94 33.11 -4.90
CA ASP A 251 7.08 31.99 -4.51
C ASP A 251 6.52 32.16 -3.10
N LEU A 252 7.31 32.69 -2.16
CA LEU A 252 6.85 33.00 -0.80
C LEU A 252 5.74 34.05 -0.80
N LYS A 253 5.86 35.08 -1.65
CA LYS A 253 4.79 36.09 -1.83
C LYS A 253 3.55 35.48 -2.46
N TRP A 254 3.73 34.56 -3.40
CA TRP A 254 2.63 33.84 -4.04
C TRP A 254 1.86 32.97 -3.04
N LEU A 255 2.58 32.23 -2.20
CA LEU A 255 1.99 31.40 -1.14
C LEU A 255 1.30 32.25 -0.07
N ALA A 256 1.88 33.39 0.33
CA ALA A 256 1.27 34.30 1.30
C ALA A 256 -0.07 34.88 0.81
N LYS A 257 -0.26 34.97 -0.51
CA LYS A 257 -1.52 35.40 -1.15
C LYS A 257 -2.45 34.22 -1.51
N GLY A 258 -2.16 33.01 -1.04
CA GLY A 258 -2.95 31.81 -1.31
C GLY A 258 -3.09 31.50 -2.81
N GLY A 259 -2.11 31.91 -3.61
CA GLY A 259 -2.14 31.73 -5.06
C GLY A 259 -3.20 32.50 -5.83
N GLY A 260 -3.81 33.52 -5.23
CA GLY A 260 -4.88 34.30 -5.86
C GLY A 260 -6.25 33.60 -5.87
N ILE A 261 -6.34 32.39 -5.30
CA ILE A 261 -7.58 31.58 -5.27
C ILE A 261 -8.62 32.24 -4.34
N PHE A 262 -8.17 32.86 -3.25
CA PHE A 262 -9.01 33.53 -2.26
C PHE A 262 -8.71 35.04 -2.26
N GLY A 263 -9.38 35.81 -3.12
CA GLY A 263 -9.25 37.27 -3.11
C GLY A 263 -9.25 37.98 -4.47
N GLY A 264 -9.36 37.26 -5.59
CA GLY A 264 -9.60 37.87 -6.91
C GLY A 264 -8.46 38.73 -7.47
N GLY A 265 -7.23 38.49 -7.00
CA GLY A 265 -6.04 39.22 -7.46
C GLY A 265 -5.03 38.29 -8.13
N HIS A 266 -4.61 38.65 -9.34
CA HIS A 266 -3.51 38.00 -10.04
C HIS A 266 -2.20 38.23 -9.26
N VAL A 267 -1.54 37.13 -8.88
CA VAL A 267 -0.26 37.22 -8.18
C VAL A 267 0.86 37.04 -9.20
N PRO A 268 1.77 38.02 -9.34
CA PRO A 268 2.87 37.93 -10.29
C PRO A 268 3.65 36.63 -10.12
N ALA A 269 3.88 35.93 -11.23
CA ALA A 269 4.63 34.69 -11.26
C ALA A 269 5.51 34.63 -12.51
N ARG A 270 6.64 33.91 -12.39
CA ARG A 270 7.50 33.55 -13.54
C ARG A 270 6.87 32.40 -14.34
N LYS A 271 7.65 31.76 -15.22
CA LYS A 271 7.18 30.64 -16.07
C LYS A 271 6.43 29.55 -15.27
N PHE A 272 6.88 29.27 -14.04
CA PHE A 272 6.17 28.44 -13.09
C PHE A 272 5.82 29.23 -11.83
N ASN A 273 4.58 29.10 -11.36
CA ASN A 273 4.15 29.62 -10.06
C ASN A 273 4.51 28.66 -8.92
N ALA A 274 4.40 29.11 -7.66
CA ALA A 274 4.80 28.32 -6.50
C ALA A 274 4.08 26.95 -6.42
N GLY A 275 2.78 26.91 -6.73
CA GLY A 275 2.02 25.66 -6.76
C GLY A 275 2.54 24.67 -7.81
N GLN A 276 2.85 25.15 -9.02
CA GLN A 276 3.46 24.33 -10.06
C GLN A 276 4.84 23.82 -9.68
N LYS A 277 5.65 24.61 -8.97
CA LYS A 277 6.96 24.17 -8.44
C LYS A 277 6.82 23.09 -7.37
N ILE A 278 5.83 23.20 -6.49
CA ILE A 278 5.52 22.17 -5.50
C ILE A 278 5.16 20.87 -6.21
N ILE A 279 4.27 20.92 -7.20
CA ILE A 279 3.89 19.73 -7.99
C ILE A 279 5.11 19.14 -8.69
N PHE A 280 5.97 19.98 -9.30
CA PHE A 280 7.21 19.52 -9.92
C PHE A 280 8.06 18.71 -8.94
N TRP A 281 8.34 19.24 -7.74
CA TRP A 281 9.18 18.53 -6.77
C TRP A 281 8.50 17.28 -6.21
N VAL A 282 7.18 17.31 -5.99
CA VAL A 282 6.41 16.12 -5.59
C VAL A 282 6.51 15.02 -6.65
N VAL A 283 6.39 15.38 -7.94
CA VAL A 283 6.47 14.42 -9.05
C VAL A 283 7.90 13.90 -9.22
N ILE A 284 8.92 14.74 -9.09
CA ILE A 284 10.32 14.32 -9.22
C ILE A 284 10.71 13.42 -8.04
N ILE A 285 10.50 13.86 -6.80
CA ILE A 285 10.90 13.10 -5.61
C ILE A 285 10.04 11.84 -5.47
N GLY A 286 8.71 11.98 -5.59
CA GLY A 286 7.78 10.85 -5.57
C GLY A 286 8.03 9.88 -6.71
N GLY A 287 8.27 10.39 -7.93
CA GLY A 287 8.59 9.60 -9.11
C GLY A 287 9.88 8.81 -8.98
N VAL A 288 10.95 9.41 -8.42
CA VAL A 288 12.19 8.69 -8.10
C VAL A 288 11.94 7.64 -7.01
N SER A 289 11.19 7.99 -5.96
CA SER A 289 10.90 7.09 -4.83
C SER A 289 10.08 5.85 -5.24
N ILE A 290 9.01 6.05 -6.02
CA ILE A 290 8.19 4.95 -6.55
C ILE A 290 8.95 4.11 -7.57
N SER A 291 9.84 4.74 -8.36
CA SER A 291 10.71 4.01 -9.29
C SER A 291 11.74 3.15 -8.56
N ALA A 292 12.38 3.68 -7.53
CA ALA A 292 13.37 2.94 -6.74
C ALA A 292 12.73 1.74 -6.01
N SER A 293 11.58 1.95 -5.38
CA SER A 293 10.82 0.84 -4.77
C SER A 293 10.27 -0.15 -5.80
N GLY A 294 9.86 0.32 -6.99
CA GLY A 294 9.42 -0.54 -8.09
C GLY A 294 10.55 -1.41 -8.65
N LEU A 295 11.74 -0.85 -8.80
CA LEU A 295 12.95 -1.60 -9.19
C LEU A 295 13.34 -2.63 -8.13
N SER A 296 13.25 -2.27 -6.85
CA SER A 296 13.45 -3.21 -5.73
C SER A 296 12.47 -4.39 -5.79
N LEU A 297 11.20 -4.13 -6.12
CA LEU A 297 10.19 -5.18 -6.30
C LEU A 297 10.40 -6.05 -7.55
N LEU A 298 11.02 -5.51 -8.61
CA LEU A 298 11.36 -6.26 -9.82
C LEU A 298 12.61 -7.12 -9.64
N PHE A 299 13.58 -6.65 -8.86
CA PHE A 299 14.88 -7.30 -8.63
C PHE A 299 15.15 -7.44 -7.12
N PRO A 300 14.35 -8.25 -6.41
CA PRO A 300 14.38 -8.30 -4.94
C PRO A 300 15.66 -8.92 -4.35
N PHE A 301 16.48 -9.58 -5.16
CA PHE A 301 17.74 -10.18 -4.73
C PHE A 301 18.95 -9.28 -5.03
N GLU A 302 18.79 -8.36 -5.98
CA GLU A 302 19.86 -7.49 -6.48
C GLU A 302 19.74 -6.06 -5.97
N LEU A 303 18.52 -5.58 -5.70
CA LEU A 303 18.23 -4.19 -5.32
C LEU A 303 17.43 -4.11 -4.00
N PRO A 304 17.98 -4.56 -2.85
CA PRO A 304 17.39 -4.31 -1.55
C PRO A 304 17.40 -2.80 -1.23
N MET A 305 16.36 -2.31 -0.57
CA MET A 305 16.15 -0.87 -0.34
C MET A 305 16.18 -0.51 1.14
N PHE A 306 15.61 -1.35 2.00
CA PHE A 306 15.31 -0.97 3.38
C PHE A 306 16.45 -1.29 4.33
N ALA A 307 17.18 -2.40 4.18
CA ALA A 307 18.27 -2.78 5.09
C ALA A 307 19.31 -1.67 5.21
N GLY A 308 19.84 -1.21 4.06
CA GLY A 308 20.80 -0.09 4.04
C GLY A 308 20.19 1.24 4.48
N THR A 309 18.90 1.49 4.18
CA THR A 309 18.21 2.70 4.65
C THR A 309 18.05 2.69 6.17
N PHE A 310 17.70 1.54 6.76
CA PHE A 310 17.51 1.36 8.19
C PHE A 310 18.83 1.42 8.94
N GLU A 311 19.91 0.88 8.37
CA GLU A 311 21.26 1.03 8.91
C GLU A 311 21.66 2.51 8.99
N LEU A 312 21.42 3.26 7.92
CA LEU A 312 21.66 4.70 7.91
C LEU A 312 20.79 5.40 8.97
N LEU A 313 19.49 5.14 9.04
CA LEU A 313 18.60 5.77 10.02
C LEU A 313 19.00 5.46 11.47
N ASN A 314 19.35 4.21 11.76
CA ASN A 314 19.84 3.78 13.07
C ASN A 314 21.14 4.50 13.44
N GLY A 315 22.06 4.67 12.49
CA GLY A 315 23.31 5.39 12.71
C GLY A 315 23.12 6.87 13.07
N TRP A 316 22.03 7.50 12.62
CA TRP A 316 21.65 8.86 12.99
C TRP A 316 20.84 8.94 14.29
N GLY A 317 20.49 7.80 14.90
CA GLY A 317 19.65 7.76 16.10
C GLY A 317 18.21 8.21 15.87
N LEU A 318 17.77 8.33 14.61
CA LEU A 318 16.46 8.90 14.27
C LEU A 318 15.30 8.02 14.76
N PRO A 319 15.28 6.70 14.49
CA PRO A 319 14.22 5.81 14.98
C PRO A 319 14.11 5.81 16.51
N GLN A 320 15.24 5.83 17.21
CA GLN A 320 15.31 5.84 18.67
C GLN A 320 14.78 7.17 19.24
N ALA A 321 15.07 8.29 18.58
CA ALA A 321 14.60 9.61 18.98
C ALA A 321 13.06 9.74 18.94
N ILE A 322 12.40 8.99 18.06
CA ILE A 322 10.92 8.96 17.95
C ILE A 322 10.29 7.72 18.58
N GLY A 323 11.06 6.94 19.35
CA GLY A 323 10.55 5.79 20.11
C GLY A 323 10.29 4.52 19.31
N LEU A 324 10.81 4.43 18.07
CA LEU A 324 10.68 3.23 17.23
C LEU A 324 11.74 2.15 17.52
N GLY A 325 12.73 2.44 18.37
CA GLY A 325 13.83 1.51 18.66
C GLY A 325 14.77 1.34 17.47
N GLU A 326 15.55 0.26 17.45
CA GLU A 326 16.42 -0.06 16.31
C GLU A 326 15.63 -0.75 15.20
N LEU A 327 15.78 -0.24 13.97
CA LEU A 327 15.17 -0.85 12.79
C LEU A 327 15.98 -2.07 12.31
N PRO A 328 15.34 -3.10 11.70
CA PRO A 328 16.03 -4.31 11.28
C PRO A 328 16.99 -4.05 10.12
N THR A 329 18.28 -4.32 10.30
CA THR A 329 19.30 -4.13 9.25
C THR A 329 19.68 -5.41 8.51
N THR A 330 19.34 -6.57 9.09
CA THR A 330 19.50 -7.89 8.46
C THR A 330 18.12 -8.45 8.13
N MET A 331 17.74 -8.38 6.85
CA MET A 331 16.43 -8.81 6.36
C MET A 331 16.56 -9.87 5.27
N SER A 332 15.61 -10.80 5.26
CA SER A 332 15.39 -11.69 4.12
C SER A 332 14.83 -10.92 2.92
N PRO A 333 15.03 -11.43 1.68
CA PRO A 333 14.45 -10.80 0.49
C PRO A 333 12.93 -10.61 0.58
N GLN A 334 12.23 -11.53 1.25
CA GLN A 334 10.78 -11.44 1.45
C GLN A 334 10.39 -10.28 2.37
N GLU A 335 11.14 -10.02 3.45
CA GLU A 335 10.91 -8.88 4.35
C GLU A 335 11.20 -7.55 3.64
N GLU A 336 12.28 -7.48 2.87
CA GLU A 336 12.59 -6.33 2.00
C GLU A 336 11.43 -6.02 1.04
N MET A 337 10.91 -7.05 0.36
CA MET A 337 9.77 -6.89 -0.54
C MET A 337 8.50 -6.43 0.18
N GLN A 338 8.26 -6.82 1.43
CA GLN A 338 7.11 -6.37 2.21
C GLN A 338 7.18 -4.87 2.48
N TYR A 339 8.33 -4.37 2.95
CA TYR A 339 8.54 -2.93 3.13
C TYR A 339 8.47 -2.17 1.81
N ALA A 340 9.12 -2.67 0.76
CA ALA A 340 9.09 -2.06 -0.57
C ALA A 340 7.67 -1.99 -1.13
N GLN A 341 6.86 -3.03 -0.94
CA GLN A 341 5.47 -3.05 -1.42
C GLN A 341 4.61 -2.03 -0.68
N LEU A 342 4.75 -1.91 0.65
CA LEU A 342 4.02 -0.91 1.42
C LEU A 342 4.42 0.50 1.02
N TRP A 343 5.73 0.78 0.97
CA TRP A 343 6.24 2.09 0.58
C TRP A 343 5.81 2.48 -0.84
N HIS A 344 5.94 1.56 -1.78
CA HIS A 344 5.50 1.76 -3.16
C HIS A 344 4.00 2.11 -3.22
N GLY A 345 3.16 1.36 -2.50
CA GLY A 345 1.73 1.64 -2.41
C GLY A 345 1.40 3.00 -1.77
N ILE A 346 2.07 3.36 -0.67
CA ILE A 346 1.86 4.64 0.03
C ILE A 346 2.19 5.80 -0.90
N VAL A 347 3.37 5.76 -1.53
CA VAL A 347 3.81 6.80 -2.46
C VAL A 347 2.88 6.85 -3.68
N ALA A 348 2.48 5.69 -4.24
CA ALA A 348 1.56 5.62 -5.37
C ALA A 348 0.21 6.29 -5.08
N PHE A 349 -0.39 6.01 -3.91
CA PHE A 349 -1.65 6.64 -3.51
C PHE A 349 -1.50 8.14 -3.33
N GLY A 350 -0.47 8.59 -2.62
CA GLY A 350 -0.19 10.02 -2.42
C GLY A 350 0.03 10.76 -3.74
N MET A 351 0.85 10.20 -4.62
CA MET A 351 1.08 10.75 -5.95
C MET A 351 -0.21 10.79 -6.77
N THR A 352 -0.99 9.72 -6.81
CA THR A 352 -2.23 9.67 -7.59
C THR A 352 -3.21 10.74 -7.14
N ALA A 353 -3.36 10.96 -5.82
CA ALA A 353 -4.18 12.04 -5.28
C ALA A 353 -3.71 13.44 -5.73
N VAL A 354 -2.40 13.71 -5.64
CA VAL A 354 -1.82 14.99 -6.12
C VAL A 354 -2.02 15.15 -7.63
N ILE A 355 -1.85 14.08 -8.40
CA ILE A 355 -2.02 14.10 -9.86
C ILE A 355 -3.47 14.35 -10.26
N PHE A 356 -4.47 13.88 -9.50
CA PHE A 356 -5.86 14.29 -9.73
C PHE A 356 -6.04 15.81 -9.63
N ALA A 357 -5.47 16.44 -8.60
CA ALA A 357 -5.52 17.88 -8.46
C ALA A 357 -4.77 18.60 -9.60
N HIS A 358 -3.61 18.07 -10.02
CA HIS A 358 -2.86 18.60 -11.16
C HIS A 358 -3.65 18.51 -12.47
N ILE A 359 -4.23 17.34 -12.78
CA ILE A 359 -5.08 17.14 -13.97
C ILE A 359 -6.28 18.08 -13.91
N TYR A 360 -6.93 18.21 -12.76
CA TYR A 360 -8.06 19.12 -12.58
C TYR A 360 -7.69 20.56 -12.95
N LEU A 361 -6.64 21.12 -12.34
CA LEU A 361 -6.19 22.49 -12.61
C LEU A 361 -5.66 22.68 -14.03
N GLY A 362 -5.00 21.66 -14.60
CA GLY A 362 -4.45 21.70 -15.95
C GLY A 362 -5.45 21.47 -17.08
N SER A 363 -6.71 21.11 -16.77
CA SER A 363 -7.73 20.79 -17.78
C SER A 363 -9.02 21.57 -17.57
N ILE A 364 -9.88 21.12 -16.68
CA ILE A 364 -11.25 21.64 -16.52
C ILE A 364 -11.33 22.77 -15.50
N GLY A 365 -10.40 22.85 -14.55
CA GLY A 365 -10.42 23.82 -13.45
C GLY A 365 -10.02 25.23 -13.87
N MET A 366 -9.19 25.37 -14.90
CA MET A 366 -8.68 26.66 -15.37
C MET A 366 -8.79 26.77 -16.90
N GLU A 367 -9.42 27.83 -17.37
CA GLU A 367 -9.58 28.09 -18.80
C GLU A 367 -8.23 28.31 -19.49
N GLY A 368 -8.04 27.72 -20.67
CA GLY A 368 -6.83 27.89 -21.49
C GLY A 368 -5.60 27.12 -20.97
N ALA A 369 -5.63 26.58 -19.74
CA ALA A 369 -4.50 25.87 -19.15
C ALA A 369 -4.07 24.63 -19.95
N TYR A 370 -5.03 23.89 -20.52
CA TYR A 370 -4.76 22.71 -21.34
C TYR A 370 -3.94 23.04 -22.59
N ASP A 371 -4.15 24.21 -23.21
CA ASP A 371 -3.46 24.59 -24.45
C ASP A 371 -1.94 24.68 -24.25
N ALA A 372 -1.48 25.00 -23.04
CA ALA A 372 -0.07 24.99 -22.67
C ALA A 372 0.61 23.64 -22.97
N MET A 373 -0.04 22.51 -22.65
CA MET A 373 0.52 21.16 -22.89
C MET A 373 -0.02 20.50 -24.15
N GLY A 374 -1.23 20.87 -24.61
CA GLY A 374 -1.80 20.37 -25.86
C GLY A 374 -1.07 20.94 -27.08
N LYS A 375 -1.02 22.28 -27.18
CA LYS A 375 -0.46 23.00 -28.33
C LYS A 375 0.94 23.56 -28.07
N GLY A 376 1.31 23.77 -26.82
CA GLY A 376 2.58 24.41 -26.44
C GLY A 376 2.46 25.92 -26.28
N GLU A 377 1.31 26.49 -26.65
CA GLU A 377 1.05 27.92 -26.67
C GLU A 377 -0.07 28.28 -25.70
N VAL A 378 -0.01 29.49 -25.15
CA VAL A 378 -1.03 30.05 -24.26
C VAL A 378 -1.48 31.40 -24.78
N GLU A 379 -2.72 31.77 -24.48
CA GLU A 379 -3.24 33.09 -24.84
C GLU A 379 -2.52 34.19 -24.03
N GLU A 380 -2.26 35.34 -24.67
CA GLU A 380 -1.44 36.43 -24.10
C GLU A 380 -2.02 37.00 -22.79
N GLN A 381 -3.33 37.25 -22.74
CA GLN A 381 -4.01 37.72 -21.53
C GLN A 381 -3.95 36.67 -20.41
N TRP A 382 -4.14 35.39 -20.71
CA TRP A 382 -3.94 34.32 -19.73
C TRP A 382 -2.52 34.32 -19.14
N ALA A 383 -1.51 34.53 -20.00
CA ALA A 383 -0.12 34.61 -19.56
C ALA A 383 0.12 35.82 -18.66
N LEU A 384 -0.46 36.98 -18.97
CA LEU A 384 -0.38 38.18 -18.14
C LEU A 384 -1.05 37.98 -16.77
N GLU A 385 -2.20 37.32 -16.75
CA GLU A 385 -2.97 37.08 -15.52
C GLU A 385 -2.33 36.05 -14.58
N HIS A 386 -1.74 34.99 -15.13
CA HIS A 386 -1.26 33.86 -14.32
C HIS A 386 0.27 33.85 -14.17
N HIS A 387 0.98 34.54 -15.06
CA HIS A 387 2.44 34.47 -15.24
C HIS A 387 3.02 35.82 -15.70
N SER A 388 2.56 36.93 -15.14
CA SER A 388 2.86 38.30 -15.61
C SER A 388 4.34 38.56 -15.85
N ILE A 389 5.21 38.16 -14.91
CA ILE A 389 6.66 38.39 -14.99
C ILE A 389 7.24 37.70 -16.22
N TRP A 390 6.80 36.45 -16.48
CA TRP A 390 7.25 35.69 -17.65
C TRP A 390 6.67 36.23 -18.96
N ALA A 391 5.39 36.64 -18.95
CA ALA A 391 4.76 37.21 -20.13
C ALA A 391 5.47 38.52 -20.55
N GLU A 392 5.75 39.40 -19.59
CA GLU A 392 6.49 40.65 -19.81
C GLU A 392 7.89 40.39 -20.38
N GLU A 393 8.64 39.43 -19.82
CA GLU A 393 9.96 39.02 -20.33
C GLU A 393 9.91 38.55 -21.79
N VAL A 394 8.98 37.65 -22.13
CA VAL A 394 8.86 37.11 -23.49
C VAL A 394 8.40 38.17 -24.50
N MET A 395 7.51 39.07 -24.09
CA MET A 395 7.06 40.17 -24.94
C MET A 395 8.18 41.19 -25.18
N ALA A 396 8.99 41.50 -24.17
CA ALA A 396 10.14 42.38 -24.30
C ALA A 396 11.20 41.80 -25.26
N GLU A 397 11.46 40.49 -25.19
CA GLU A 397 12.35 39.79 -26.12
C GLU A 397 11.83 39.80 -27.57
N ARG A 398 10.51 39.70 -27.77
CA ARG A 398 9.90 39.76 -29.10
C ARG A 398 9.94 41.15 -29.73
N ASN A 399 9.99 42.22 -28.94
CA ASN A 399 9.92 43.58 -29.44
C ASN A 399 10.98 44.51 -28.80
N PRO A 400 12.28 44.30 -29.07
CA PRO A 400 13.38 45.01 -28.41
C PRO A 400 13.46 46.53 -28.68
N LYS A 401 12.52 47.10 -29.45
CA LYS A 401 12.50 48.52 -29.86
C LYS A 401 11.66 49.44 -28.96
N GLN A 402 11.18 48.97 -27.80
CA GLN A 402 10.34 49.76 -26.88
C GLN A 402 10.90 49.90 -25.47
N THR A 403 12.21 49.77 -25.26
CA THR A 403 12.83 50.40 -24.09
C THR A 403 13.06 51.89 -24.41
N PRO A 404 12.48 52.84 -23.66
CA PRO A 404 13.02 54.19 -23.65
C PRO A 404 14.45 54.08 -23.12
N ALA A 405 15.41 54.57 -23.89
CA ALA A 405 16.66 54.99 -23.29
C ALA A 405 16.32 56.15 -22.35
N GLU A 406 16.39 55.93 -21.04
CA GLU A 406 16.72 56.93 -20.01
C GLU A 406 16.96 56.26 -18.65
#